data_AF-A0A353RXP8-F1
#
_entry.id   AF-A0A353RXP8-F1
#
_cell.length_a   1.000
_cell.length_b   1.000
_cell.length_c   1.000
_cell.angle_alpha   90.00
_cell.angle_beta   90.00
_cell.angle_gamma   90.00
#
_symmetry.space_group_name_H-M   'P 1'
#
loop_
_entity.id
_entity.type
_entity.pdbx_description
1 polymer ?
#
loop_
_entity_poly.entity_id
_entity_poly.type
_entity_poly.pdbx_seq_one_letter_code
_entity_poly.pdbx_strand_id
1 'polypeptide(L)'
;MKIEVISINKLKPAVYNPRVSLKPGDKDYEKLKNSIATFGYVEPIVWNRKTGNVVGGHQRAEVLKQEGYEEVEVVVVELSLDKEKSLNLALNKISGRWDEEKLSLLLSELTRIPDFDVGLTGFEMPEITNLFDKFNEKQDDDFDFSSELNNIETPVTQKGELIELGSHRLLCGDSSKEEDIKRLLSGQKVRLIHTDPPYNVNYYGGNRPTPKARPKNSRHWERIYSDDMTQEQYEQWLKNILSNTKEVLQEGAPFYIWNGHKQFGPMHQMLTALDLHVACVITWAKPNFAIGYGDYNQQTEFCLYGWKKGNAHFWNGPTNESTLWEIHRDSTKQYIHPTQKPIALAQRAMRNSSQHGDVVFDLFLGSGSTLIAAESLGRRCFGIEIDPKYCDAIVRRYISFVGIDKVSGDLRKKFIKEVKL
;
A
#
# COMPACT_ATOMS: atom_id res chain seq x y z
N MET A 1 31.56 -9.82 -26.29
CA MET A 1 30.78 -8.69 -26.82
C MET A 1 30.77 -8.82 -28.34
N LYS A 2 29.59 -8.89 -28.98
CA LYS A 2 29.49 -8.99 -30.44
C LYS A 2 29.16 -7.61 -30.99
N ILE A 3 30.02 -7.07 -31.85
CA ILE A 3 29.84 -5.77 -32.49
C ILE A 3 29.52 -6.02 -33.96
N GLU A 4 28.51 -5.33 -34.49
CA GLU A 4 28.11 -5.40 -35.90
C GLU A 4 27.83 -4.00 -36.45
N VAL A 5 28.20 -3.75 -37.70
CA VAL A 5 27.78 -2.56 -38.45
C VAL A 5 26.38 -2.82 -38.99
N ILE A 6 25.44 -1.93 -38.69
CA ILE A 6 24.08 -1.99 -39.23
C ILE A 6 23.64 -0.64 -39.79
N SER A 7 22.72 -0.67 -40.75
CA SER A 7 22.07 0.56 -41.21
C SER A 7 21.32 1.23 -40.05
N ILE A 8 21.49 2.55 -39.92
CA ILE A 8 20.86 3.36 -38.86
C ILE A 8 19.33 3.24 -38.88
N ASN A 9 18.75 2.98 -40.05
CA ASN A 9 17.30 2.81 -40.24
C ASN A 9 16.75 1.53 -39.58
N LYS A 10 17.61 0.59 -39.21
CA LYS A 10 17.22 -0.61 -38.43
C LYS A 10 17.09 -0.34 -36.93
N LEU A 11 17.57 0.81 -36.44
CA LEU A 11 17.46 1.19 -35.04
C LEU A 11 16.04 1.68 -34.74
N LYS A 12 15.24 0.83 -34.07
CA LYS A 12 13.92 1.23 -33.59
C LYS A 12 14.07 1.89 -32.21
N PRO A 13 13.52 3.09 -31.99
CA PRO A 13 13.44 3.67 -30.66
C PRO A 13 12.59 2.77 -29.76
N ALA A 14 13.07 2.47 -28.55
CA ALA A 14 12.26 1.71 -27.61
C ALA A 14 11.18 2.63 -27.00
N VAL A 15 9.91 2.38 -27.36
CA VAL A 15 8.76 3.22 -26.95
C VAL A 15 8.62 3.29 -25.42
N TYR A 16 9.02 2.24 -24.71
CA TYR A 16 8.97 2.15 -23.26
C TYR A 16 10.11 2.91 -22.55
N ASN A 17 11.13 3.42 -23.26
CA ASN A 17 12.28 4.06 -22.63
C ASN A 17 11.84 5.31 -21.82
N PRO A 18 12.09 5.36 -20.50
CA PRO A 18 11.62 6.46 -19.67
C PRO A 18 12.55 7.68 -19.70
N ARG A 19 13.61 7.71 -20.51
CA ARG A 19 14.44 8.92 -20.66
C ARG A 19 13.74 9.99 -21.47
N VAL A 20 13.95 11.25 -21.08
CA VAL A 20 13.55 12.40 -21.87
C VAL A 20 14.38 12.44 -23.16
N SER A 21 13.68 12.46 -24.31
CA SER A 21 14.30 12.60 -25.63
C SER A 21 14.98 13.96 -25.77
N LEU A 22 16.18 13.98 -26.35
CA LEU A 22 16.88 15.22 -26.67
C LEU A 22 16.40 15.79 -28.00
N LYS A 23 16.35 17.11 -28.11
CA LYS A 23 16.04 17.86 -29.33
C LYS A 23 17.23 18.76 -29.71
N PRO A 24 17.40 19.09 -31.01
CA PRO A 24 18.32 20.13 -31.44
C PRO A 24 18.15 21.42 -30.64
N GLY A 25 19.25 21.98 -30.17
CA GLY A 25 19.26 23.17 -29.30
C GLY A 25 19.21 22.86 -27.79
N ASP A 26 18.94 21.63 -27.34
CA ASP A 26 19.09 21.26 -25.93
C ASP A 26 20.57 21.29 -25.53
N LYS A 27 20.88 21.80 -24.33
CA LYS A 27 22.28 21.87 -23.84
C LYS A 27 23.00 20.51 -23.87
N ASP A 28 22.29 19.45 -23.52
CA ASP A 28 22.85 18.09 -23.49
C ASP A 28 22.94 17.47 -24.89
N TYR A 29 22.06 17.88 -25.82
CA TYR A 29 22.15 17.53 -27.25
C TYR A 29 23.42 18.12 -27.86
N GLU A 30 23.63 19.43 -27.70
CA GLU A 30 24.78 20.12 -28.28
C GLU A 30 26.11 19.61 -27.70
N LYS A 31 26.16 19.30 -26.41
CA LYS A 31 27.33 18.65 -25.79
C LYS A 31 27.63 17.28 -26.41
N LEU A 32 26.60 16.45 -26.58
CA LEU A 32 26.76 15.11 -27.14
C LEU A 32 27.18 15.17 -28.61
N LYS A 33 26.56 16.05 -29.40
CA LYS A 33 26.94 16.34 -30.78
C LYS A 33 28.40 16.78 -30.89
N ASN A 34 28.82 17.75 -30.08
CA ASN A 34 30.21 18.21 -30.08
C ASN A 34 31.20 17.11 -29.68
N SER A 35 30.85 16.27 -28.70
CA SER A 35 31.66 15.13 -28.30
C SER A 35 31.83 14.11 -29.43
N ILE A 36 30.73 13.77 -30.13
CA ILE A 36 30.75 12.83 -31.26
C ILE A 36 31.56 13.41 -32.42
N ALA A 37 31.43 14.69 -32.73
CA ALA A 37 32.20 15.34 -33.78
C ALA A 37 33.71 15.41 -33.45
N THR A 38 34.06 15.58 -32.18
CA THR A 38 35.46 15.74 -31.74
C THR A 38 36.19 14.41 -31.59
N PHE A 39 35.53 13.40 -31.04
CA PHE A 39 36.17 12.13 -30.63
C PHE A 39 35.62 10.90 -31.36
N GLY A 40 34.64 11.06 -32.24
CA GLY A 40 33.81 9.96 -32.73
C GLY A 40 32.85 9.44 -31.66
N TYR A 41 32.00 8.47 -32.01
CA TYR A 41 31.13 7.82 -31.03
C TYR A 41 31.89 6.65 -30.37
N VAL A 42 32.65 6.95 -29.32
CA VAL A 42 33.52 5.98 -28.63
C VAL A 42 32.72 4.93 -27.85
N GLU A 43 31.49 5.27 -27.45
CA GLU A 43 30.61 4.39 -26.69
C GLU A 43 29.50 3.83 -27.61
N PRO A 44 29.49 2.51 -27.88
CA PRO A 44 28.59 1.95 -28.88
C PRO A 44 27.13 1.95 -28.43
N ILE A 45 26.23 1.87 -29.41
CA ILE A 45 24.78 1.69 -29.19
C ILE A 45 24.54 0.21 -28.89
N VAL A 46 23.70 -0.10 -27.90
CA VAL A 46 23.28 -1.49 -27.63
C VAL A 46 21.97 -1.73 -28.37
N TRP A 47 21.92 -2.75 -29.22
CA TRP A 47 20.78 -3.06 -30.08
C TRP A 47 20.35 -4.52 -29.89
N ASN A 48 19.05 -4.75 -29.66
CA ASN A 48 18.52 -6.10 -29.58
C ASN A 48 18.06 -6.55 -30.96
N ARG A 49 18.71 -7.59 -31.50
CA ARG A 49 18.38 -8.13 -32.81
C ARG A 49 16.97 -8.70 -32.88
N LYS A 50 16.45 -9.27 -31.79
CA LYS A 50 15.14 -9.94 -31.78
C LYS A 50 13.99 -8.95 -31.95
N THR A 51 14.07 -7.79 -31.28
CA THR A 51 13.02 -6.75 -31.29
C THR A 51 13.31 -5.66 -32.34
N GLY A 52 14.59 -5.45 -32.65
CA GLY A 52 15.09 -4.33 -33.43
C GLY A 52 15.26 -3.05 -32.61
N ASN A 53 15.01 -3.09 -31.30
CA ASN A 53 15.03 -1.91 -30.44
C ASN A 53 16.45 -1.52 -30.02
N VAL A 54 16.65 -0.22 -29.86
CA VAL A 54 17.80 0.32 -29.12
C VAL A 54 17.59 0.02 -27.63
N VAL A 55 18.54 -0.65 -27.00
CA VAL A 55 18.52 -0.96 -25.57
C VAL A 55 19.31 0.10 -24.79
N GLY A 56 20.40 0.61 -25.35
CA GLY A 56 21.26 1.63 -24.74
C GLY A 56 21.84 2.57 -25.79
N GLY A 57 22.07 3.84 -25.44
CA GLY A 57 22.59 4.83 -26.38
C GLY A 57 21.53 5.52 -27.26
N HIS A 58 20.27 5.61 -26.81
CA HIS A 58 19.17 6.24 -27.54
C HIS A 58 19.47 7.67 -28.01
N GLN A 59 20.07 8.48 -27.13
CA GLN A 59 20.43 9.87 -27.44
C GLN A 59 21.52 9.93 -28.53
N ARG A 60 22.48 8.99 -28.51
CA ARG A 60 23.51 8.86 -29.55
C ARG A 60 22.89 8.44 -30.88
N ALA A 61 22.00 7.45 -30.85
CA ALA A 61 21.28 6.99 -32.04
C ALA A 61 20.53 8.15 -32.72
N GLU A 62 19.87 9.00 -31.93
CA GLU A 62 19.15 10.17 -32.44
C GLU A 62 20.10 11.21 -33.04
N VAL A 63 21.18 11.58 -32.34
CA VAL A 63 22.18 12.54 -32.86
C VAL A 63 22.81 12.04 -34.16
N LEU A 64 23.25 10.78 -34.22
CA LEU A 64 23.84 10.20 -35.43
C LEU A 64 22.87 10.20 -36.61
N LYS A 65 21.59 9.90 -36.35
CA LYS A 65 20.55 9.93 -37.38
C LYS A 65 20.31 11.35 -37.92
N GLN A 66 20.32 12.36 -37.05
CA GLN A 66 20.14 13.74 -37.45
C GLN A 66 21.35 14.35 -38.15
N GLU A 67 22.56 13.90 -37.82
CA GLU A 67 23.80 14.29 -38.52
C GLU A 67 24.00 13.54 -39.85
N GLY A 68 23.07 12.66 -40.24
CA GLY A 68 23.03 12.05 -41.58
C GLY A 68 23.88 10.78 -41.75
N TYR A 69 24.23 10.08 -40.66
CA TYR A 69 24.94 8.80 -40.75
C TYR A 69 24.04 7.71 -41.35
N GLU A 70 24.57 6.89 -42.28
CA GLU A 70 23.82 5.79 -42.89
C GLU A 70 24.00 4.45 -42.16
N GLU A 71 25.19 4.23 -41.57
CA GLU A 71 25.58 3.03 -40.85
C GLU A 71 26.22 3.37 -39.50
N VAL A 72 26.10 2.45 -38.54
CA VAL A 72 26.67 2.59 -37.18
C VAL A 72 27.04 1.23 -36.62
N GLU A 73 28.11 1.15 -35.81
CA GLU A 73 28.44 -0.07 -35.07
C GLU A 73 27.62 -0.15 -33.79
N VAL A 74 27.05 -1.33 -33.58
CA VAL A 74 26.21 -1.63 -32.41
C VAL A 74 26.72 -2.86 -31.70
N VAL A 75 26.55 -2.87 -30.39
CA VAL A 75 26.67 -4.08 -29.57
C VAL A 75 25.37 -4.85 -29.71
N VAL A 76 25.47 -6.05 -30.27
CA VAL A 76 24.30 -6.91 -30.51
C VAL A 76 24.00 -7.75 -29.27
N VAL A 77 22.74 -7.68 -28.82
CA VAL A 77 22.17 -8.59 -27.82
C VAL A 77 20.96 -9.33 -28.40
N GLU A 78 20.61 -10.47 -27.83
CA GLU A 78 19.47 -11.30 -28.25
C GLU A 78 18.57 -11.69 -27.07
N LEU A 79 17.95 -10.67 -26.47
CA LEU A 79 17.19 -10.78 -25.23
C LEU A 79 15.69 -10.94 -25.47
N SER A 80 14.97 -11.52 -24.50
CA SER A 80 13.51 -11.36 -24.42
C SER A 80 13.17 -9.90 -24.11
N LEU A 81 11.92 -9.49 -24.37
CA LEU A 81 11.49 -8.11 -24.16
C LEU A 81 11.68 -7.65 -22.70
N ASP A 82 11.42 -8.52 -21.72
CA ASP A 82 11.57 -8.19 -20.29
C ASP A 82 13.04 -7.99 -19.89
N LYS A 83 13.94 -8.84 -20.39
CA LYS A 83 15.39 -8.72 -20.18
C LYS A 83 15.96 -7.48 -20.89
N GLU A 84 15.41 -7.16 -22.06
CA GLU A 84 15.72 -5.92 -22.79
C GLU A 84 15.30 -4.67 -22.00
N LYS A 85 14.06 -4.62 -21.47
CA LYS A 85 13.57 -3.52 -20.63
C LYS A 85 14.45 -3.33 -19.37
N SER A 86 14.84 -4.43 -18.74
CA SER A 86 15.69 -4.42 -17.55
C SER A 86 17.09 -3.88 -17.84
N LEU A 87 17.71 -4.37 -18.93
CA LEU A 87 19.02 -3.86 -19.38
C LEU A 87 18.93 -2.39 -19.80
N ASN A 88 17.83 -1.97 -20.42
CA ASN A 88 17.58 -0.57 -20.75
C ASN A 88 17.60 0.31 -19.49
N LEU A 89 16.91 -0.07 -18.41
CA LEU A 89 16.96 0.67 -17.15
C LEU A 89 18.38 0.72 -16.57
N ALA A 90 19.08 -0.42 -16.51
CA ALA A 90 20.43 -0.51 -15.94
C ALA A 90 21.44 0.39 -16.66
N LEU A 91 21.44 0.37 -18.00
CA LEU A 91 22.34 1.20 -18.82
C LEU A 91 22.04 2.70 -18.67
N ASN A 92 20.79 3.07 -18.37
CA ASN A 92 20.37 4.46 -18.29
C ASN A 92 20.37 5.04 -16.87
N LYS A 93 20.43 4.22 -15.80
CA LYS A 93 20.57 4.72 -14.40
C LYS A 93 21.81 5.61 -14.22
N ILE A 94 22.86 5.37 -15.00
CA ILE A 94 24.18 5.99 -14.81
C ILE A 94 24.25 7.46 -15.29
N SER A 95 23.29 7.96 -16.09
CA SER A 95 23.24 9.40 -16.42
C SER A 95 21.88 9.83 -16.99
N GLY A 96 21.39 11.02 -16.63
CA GLY A 96 20.21 11.64 -17.26
C GLY A 96 19.06 12.02 -16.33
N ARG A 97 18.08 12.76 -16.86
CA ARG A 97 16.78 13.01 -16.21
C ARG A 97 15.75 11.97 -16.71
N TRP A 98 14.96 11.45 -15.79
CA TRP A 98 13.86 10.53 -16.06
C TRP A 98 12.55 11.27 -16.27
N ASP A 99 11.71 10.73 -17.14
CA ASP A 99 10.26 10.90 -17.07
C ASP A 99 9.76 9.96 -15.96
N GLU A 100 9.53 10.52 -14.77
CA GLU A 100 9.22 9.75 -13.56
C GLU A 100 7.91 8.95 -13.69
N GLU A 101 6.93 9.43 -14.46
CA GLU A 101 5.66 8.73 -14.68
C GLU A 101 5.87 7.48 -15.54
N LYS A 102 6.59 7.63 -16.67
CA LYS A 102 6.95 6.47 -17.51
C LYS A 102 7.85 5.49 -16.78
N LEU A 103 8.76 5.98 -15.96
CA LEU A 103 9.64 5.14 -15.14
C LEU A 103 8.81 4.32 -14.15
N SER A 104 7.85 4.95 -13.47
CA SER A 104 6.93 4.29 -12.55
C SER A 104 6.12 3.19 -13.26
N LEU A 105 5.54 3.49 -14.42
CA LEU A 105 4.80 2.51 -15.22
C LEU A 105 5.67 1.32 -15.65
N LEU A 106 6.89 1.57 -16.12
CA LEU A 106 7.80 0.52 -16.56
C LEU A 106 8.27 -0.36 -15.39
N LEU A 107 8.62 0.23 -14.24
CA LEU A 107 9.00 -0.52 -13.04
C LEU A 107 7.81 -1.31 -12.48
N SER A 108 6.59 -0.76 -12.55
CA SER A 108 5.37 -1.47 -12.15
C SER A 108 5.11 -2.69 -13.04
N GLU A 109 5.36 -2.58 -14.34
CA GLU A 109 5.26 -3.72 -15.26
C GLU A 109 6.29 -4.81 -14.94
N LEU A 110 7.55 -4.43 -14.73
CA LEU A 110 8.64 -5.37 -14.48
C LEU A 110 8.49 -6.08 -13.12
N THR A 111 8.09 -5.37 -12.08
CA THR A 111 7.90 -5.94 -10.72
C THR A 111 6.74 -6.93 -10.63
N ARG A 112 5.82 -6.94 -11.60
CA ARG A 112 4.73 -7.93 -11.70
C ARG A 112 5.19 -9.27 -12.30
N ILE A 113 6.37 -9.32 -12.90
CA ILE A 113 6.90 -10.54 -13.49
C ILE A 113 7.36 -11.48 -12.36
N PRO A 114 6.90 -12.74 -12.31
CA PRO A 114 7.37 -13.70 -11.32
C PRO A 114 8.90 -13.85 -11.35
N ASP A 115 9.52 -13.92 -10.18
CA ASP A 115 10.98 -14.07 -10.00
C ASP A 115 11.84 -12.95 -10.62
N PHE A 116 11.27 -11.78 -10.86
CA PHE A 116 12.03 -10.63 -11.34
C PHE A 116 12.97 -10.06 -10.27
N ASP A 117 14.28 -10.13 -10.51
CA ASP A 117 15.28 -9.50 -9.66
C ASP A 117 15.39 -8.00 -10.00
N VAL A 118 14.81 -7.18 -9.13
CA VAL A 118 14.84 -5.71 -9.20
C VAL A 118 16.26 -5.15 -9.29
N GLY A 119 17.24 -5.81 -8.65
CA GLY A 119 18.64 -5.39 -8.69
C GLY A 119 19.22 -5.35 -10.10
N LEU A 120 18.64 -6.10 -11.04
CA LEU A 120 19.04 -6.09 -12.46
C LEU A 120 18.72 -4.78 -13.18
N THR A 121 17.78 -3.98 -12.66
CA THR A 121 17.45 -2.65 -13.21
C THR A 121 18.41 -1.56 -12.74
N GLY A 122 19.22 -1.88 -11.74
CA GLY A 122 20.07 -0.95 -11.02
C GLY A 122 19.34 -0.15 -9.93
N PHE A 123 18.00 -0.16 -9.84
CA PHE A 123 17.25 0.53 -8.79
C PHE A 123 17.20 -0.28 -7.48
N GLU A 124 17.20 0.42 -6.35
CA GLU A 124 16.97 -0.18 -5.04
C GLU A 124 15.49 -0.10 -4.64
N MET A 125 15.01 -1.05 -3.81
CA MET A 125 13.62 -1.09 -3.35
C MET A 125 13.12 0.20 -2.67
N PRO A 126 13.91 0.94 -1.86
CA PRO A 126 13.49 2.24 -1.34
C PRO A 126 13.23 3.27 -2.45
N GLU A 127 14.05 3.30 -3.51
CA GLU A 127 13.88 4.23 -4.63
C GLU A 127 12.57 3.95 -5.39
N ILE A 128 12.29 2.67 -5.65
CA ILE A 128 11.06 2.23 -6.32
C ILE A 128 9.84 2.54 -5.46
N THR A 129 9.92 2.25 -4.16
CA THR A 129 8.85 2.53 -3.21
C THR A 129 8.50 4.01 -3.22
N ASN A 130 9.51 4.89 -3.12
CA ASN A 130 9.29 6.34 -3.12
C ASN A 130 8.69 6.83 -4.46
N LEU A 131 9.10 6.23 -5.58
CA LEU A 131 8.54 6.54 -6.89
C LEU A 131 7.07 6.13 -6.97
N PHE A 132 6.72 4.90 -6.58
CA PHE A 132 5.34 4.42 -6.58
C PHE A 132 4.45 5.22 -5.65
N ASP A 133 4.93 5.52 -4.44
CA ASP A 133 4.18 6.28 -3.44
C ASP A 133 3.82 7.69 -3.91
N LYS A 134 4.69 8.31 -4.72
CA LYS A 134 4.48 9.63 -5.33
C LYS A 134 3.35 9.65 -6.37
N PHE A 135 3.20 8.60 -7.17
CA PHE A 135 2.18 8.55 -8.23
C PHE A 135 0.85 7.95 -7.77
N ASN A 136 0.86 7.18 -6.67
CA ASN A 136 -0.35 6.56 -6.12
C ASN A 136 -1.02 7.42 -5.03
N GLU A 137 -0.72 8.71 -4.96
CA GLU A 137 -0.90 9.50 -3.74
C GLU A 137 -2.35 9.79 -3.33
N LYS A 138 -3.35 9.51 -4.19
CA LYS A 138 -4.73 10.00 -4.02
C LYS A 138 -5.83 9.04 -4.48
N GLN A 139 -5.72 7.76 -4.19
CA GLN A 139 -6.89 6.87 -4.30
C GLN A 139 -7.53 6.73 -2.93
N ASP A 140 -8.47 7.63 -2.65
CA ASP A 140 -9.58 7.31 -1.76
C ASP A 140 -10.61 6.48 -2.53
N ASP A 141 -11.52 5.82 -1.83
CA ASP A 141 -12.65 5.14 -2.47
C ASP A 141 -13.97 5.81 -2.08
N ASP A 142 -14.88 5.90 -3.05
CA ASP A 142 -16.24 6.41 -2.84
C ASP A 142 -17.21 5.28 -2.43
N PHE A 143 -16.70 4.19 -1.83
CA PHE A 143 -17.52 3.00 -1.57
C PHE A 143 -18.43 3.19 -0.34
N ASP A 144 -19.74 3.07 -0.53
CA ASP A 144 -20.73 3.11 0.56
C ASP A 144 -20.80 1.79 1.35
N PHE A 145 -19.79 1.58 2.19
CA PHE A 145 -19.70 0.48 3.15
C PHE A 145 -20.92 0.32 4.07
N SER A 146 -21.55 1.40 4.57
CA SER A 146 -22.75 1.31 5.43
C SER A 146 -23.94 0.77 4.68
N SER A 147 -24.18 1.30 3.48
CA SER A 147 -25.26 0.84 2.61
C SER A 147 -25.02 -0.63 2.25
N GLU A 148 -23.78 -0.98 1.87
CA GLU A 148 -23.42 -2.36 1.58
C GLU A 148 -23.67 -3.27 2.78
N LEU A 149 -23.18 -2.92 3.97
CA LEU A 149 -23.45 -3.67 5.20
C LEU A 149 -24.95 -3.85 5.42
N ASN A 150 -25.75 -2.80 5.26
CA ASN A 150 -27.20 -2.89 5.46
C ASN A 150 -27.89 -3.79 4.43
N ASN A 151 -27.34 -3.89 3.21
CA ASN A 151 -27.87 -4.74 2.14
C ASN A 151 -27.51 -6.23 2.32
N ILE A 152 -26.56 -6.55 3.20
CA ILE A 152 -26.18 -7.93 3.53
C ILE A 152 -27.11 -8.49 4.60
N GLU A 153 -28.12 -9.21 4.16
CA GLU A 153 -29.02 -9.95 5.06
C GLU A 153 -28.39 -11.25 5.57
N THR A 154 -27.73 -11.99 4.69
CA THR A 154 -27.04 -13.25 5.02
C THR A 154 -25.66 -13.22 4.39
N PRO A 155 -24.58 -13.24 5.19
CA PRO A 155 -23.22 -13.24 4.67
C PRO A 155 -22.92 -14.55 3.94
N VAL A 156 -22.17 -14.48 2.84
CA VAL A 156 -21.69 -15.68 2.13
C VAL A 156 -20.38 -16.21 2.74
N THR A 157 -19.64 -15.35 3.44
CA THR A 157 -18.46 -15.74 4.21
C THR A 157 -18.86 -16.53 5.46
N GLN A 158 -18.04 -17.53 5.80
CA GLN A 158 -18.17 -18.31 7.03
C GLN A 158 -17.03 -18.02 8.01
N LYS A 159 -17.27 -18.21 9.31
CA LYS A 159 -16.20 -18.13 10.31
C LYS A 159 -15.11 -19.17 10.04
N GLY A 160 -13.85 -18.76 10.18
CA GLY A 160 -12.64 -19.52 9.85
C GLY A 160 -12.26 -19.48 8.35
N GLU A 161 -13.08 -18.86 7.51
CA GLU A 161 -12.82 -18.78 6.08
C GLU A 161 -11.67 -17.79 5.77
N LEU A 162 -10.68 -18.28 5.03
CA LEU A 162 -9.59 -17.47 4.49
C LEU A 162 -9.91 -17.11 3.04
N ILE A 163 -9.93 -15.81 2.74
CA ILE A 163 -10.28 -15.24 1.44
C ILE A 163 -9.04 -14.56 0.88
N GLU A 164 -8.61 -14.99 -0.31
CA GLU A 164 -7.51 -14.36 -1.05
C GLU A 164 -8.05 -13.24 -1.94
N LEU A 165 -7.46 -12.06 -1.82
CA LEU A 165 -7.87 -10.82 -2.50
C LEU A 165 -6.67 -10.28 -3.28
N GLY A 166 -6.39 -10.89 -4.43
CA GLY A 166 -5.15 -10.61 -5.16
C GLY A 166 -3.93 -11.00 -4.33
N SER A 167 -3.10 -10.02 -3.95
CA SER A 167 -1.95 -10.24 -3.07
C SER A 167 -2.28 -10.14 -1.57
N HIS A 168 -3.52 -9.79 -1.25
CA HIS A 168 -4.04 -9.61 0.11
C HIS A 168 -4.69 -10.89 0.64
N ARG A 169 -4.86 -10.95 1.96
CA ARG A 169 -5.56 -12.04 2.65
C ARG A 169 -6.49 -11.49 3.71
N LEU A 170 -7.72 -11.97 3.72
CA LEU A 170 -8.73 -11.68 4.74
C LEU A 170 -9.13 -12.99 5.41
N LEU A 171 -9.00 -13.08 6.73
CA LEU A 171 -9.54 -14.19 7.51
C LEU A 171 -10.78 -13.72 8.27
N CYS A 172 -11.89 -14.42 8.09
CA CYS A 172 -13.04 -14.27 8.97
C CYS A 172 -12.75 -15.00 10.29
N GLY A 173 -12.15 -14.35 11.27
CA GLY A 173 -11.53 -15.02 12.42
C GLY A 173 -11.40 -14.17 13.66
N ASP A 174 -10.74 -14.71 14.68
CA ASP A 174 -10.55 -14.09 15.97
C ASP A 174 -9.06 -13.87 16.24
N SER A 175 -8.63 -12.60 16.25
CA SER A 175 -7.25 -12.19 16.50
C SER A 175 -6.71 -12.58 17.88
N SER A 176 -7.57 -12.99 18.82
CA SER A 176 -7.13 -13.55 20.11
C SER A 176 -6.67 -15.00 20.01
N LYS A 177 -6.93 -15.67 18.88
CA LYS A 177 -6.53 -17.05 18.62
C LYS A 177 -5.26 -17.10 17.79
N GLU A 178 -4.23 -17.72 18.35
CA GLU A 178 -2.94 -17.90 17.66
C GLU A 178 -3.08 -18.73 16.37
N GLU A 179 -4.01 -19.70 16.33
CA GLU A 179 -4.31 -20.53 15.16
C GLU A 179 -4.79 -19.70 13.95
N ASP A 180 -5.63 -18.69 14.19
CA ASP A 180 -6.17 -17.82 13.15
C ASP A 180 -5.06 -16.92 12.58
N ILE A 181 -4.22 -16.36 13.44
CA ILE A 181 -3.05 -15.57 13.02
C ILE A 181 -2.09 -16.44 12.18
N LYS A 182 -1.76 -17.65 12.66
CA LYS A 182 -0.87 -18.57 11.92
C LYS A 182 -1.45 -18.96 10.56
N ARG A 183 -2.74 -19.25 10.50
CA ARG A 183 -3.45 -19.60 9.26
C ARG A 183 -3.37 -18.45 8.25
N LEU A 184 -3.73 -17.24 8.67
CA LEU A 184 -3.69 -16.04 7.82
C LEU A 184 -2.29 -15.79 7.25
N LEU A 185 -1.28 -15.76 8.11
CA LEU A 185 0.09 -15.40 7.72
C LEU A 185 0.80 -16.51 6.94
N SER A 186 0.42 -17.78 7.14
CA SER A 186 1.07 -18.96 6.53
C SER A 186 2.61 -18.92 6.66
N GLY A 187 3.11 -18.58 7.85
CA GLY A 187 4.54 -18.50 8.14
C GLY A 187 5.26 -17.22 7.70
N GLN A 188 4.60 -16.33 6.95
CA GLN A 188 5.18 -15.03 6.59
C GLN A 188 5.31 -14.13 7.83
N LYS A 189 6.41 -13.40 7.92
CA LYS A 189 6.64 -12.43 8.99
C LYS A 189 6.04 -11.07 8.63
N VAL A 190 5.48 -10.39 9.62
CA VAL A 190 4.81 -9.09 9.47
C VAL A 190 5.84 -7.97 9.53
N ARG A 191 5.75 -7.03 8.59
CA ARG A 191 6.65 -5.86 8.52
C ARG A 191 6.09 -4.62 9.20
N LEU A 192 4.78 -4.46 9.20
CA LEU A 192 4.10 -3.32 9.78
C LEU A 192 2.78 -3.77 10.38
N ILE A 193 2.46 -3.32 11.59
CA ILE A 193 1.10 -3.41 12.13
C ILE A 193 0.45 -2.04 12.00
N HIS A 194 -0.73 -2.00 11.41
CA HIS A 194 -1.63 -0.85 11.46
C HIS A 194 -3.00 -1.36 11.84
N THR A 195 -3.49 -1.01 13.02
CA THR A 195 -4.71 -1.62 13.56
C THR A 195 -5.48 -0.71 14.51
N ASP A 196 -6.79 -0.94 14.60
CA ASP A 196 -7.73 -0.14 15.39
C ASP A 196 -8.63 -1.04 16.26
N PRO A 197 -8.14 -1.48 17.44
CA PRO A 197 -8.91 -2.33 18.35
C PRO A 197 -10.18 -1.64 18.87
N PRO A 198 -11.21 -2.42 19.32
CA PRO A 198 -12.34 -1.84 20.04
C PRO A 198 -11.88 -1.15 21.33
N TYR A 199 -12.48 -0.02 21.71
CA TYR A 199 -12.01 0.83 22.83
C TYR A 199 -12.67 0.50 24.18
N ASN A 200 -13.50 -0.53 24.24
CA ASN A 200 -14.27 -0.94 25.41
C ASN A 200 -15.09 0.23 26.00
N VAL A 201 -15.83 0.91 25.11
CA VAL A 201 -16.66 2.08 25.43
C VAL A 201 -18.16 1.78 25.35
N ASN A 202 -18.52 0.53 25.07
CA ASN A 202 -19.88 0.04 24.88
C ASN A 202 -20.65 0.92 23.89
N TYR A 203 -20.10 1.07 22.68
CA TYR A 203 -20.63 1.98 21.69
C TYR A 203 -22.03 1.57 21.24
N TYR A 204 -22.99 2.46 21.45
CA TYR A 204 -24.32 2.41 20.87
C TYR A 204 -24.51 3.61 19.95
N GLY A 205 -24.76 3.36 18.66
CA GLY A 205 -25.16 4.45 17.78
C GLY A 205 -26.62 4.88 18.05
N GLY A 206 -26.87 6.19 18.19
CA GLY A 206 -28.19 6.75 18.46
C GLY A 206 -28.18 7.94 19.43
N ASN A 207 -29.35 8.49 19.77
CA ASN A 207 -29.47 9.46 20.87
C ASN A 207 -29.16 8.77 22.21
N ARG A 208 -28.74 9.57 23.19
CA ARG A 208 -28.40 9.17 24.58
C ARG A 208 -29.17 7.92 25.03
N PRO A 209 -28.49 6.82 25.44
CA PRO A 209 -29.17 5.75 26.13
C PRO A 209 -29.71 6.33 27.44
N THR A 210 -31.01 6.58 27.48
CA THR A 210 -31.74 6.70 28.75
C THR A 210 -32.38 5.35 29.01
N PRO A 211 -32.53 4.90 30.28
CA PRO A 211 -33.19 3.64 30.59
C PRO A 211 -34.64 3.53 30.07
N LYS A 212 -35.24 4.63 29.60
CA LYS A 212 -36.67 4.75 29.31
C LYS A 212 -37.03 5.22 27.90
N ALA A 213 -36.10 5.58 27.03
CA ALA A 213 -36.47 6.04 25.69
C ALA A 213 -35.45 5.66 24.63
N ARG A 214 -35.87 4.73 23.76
CA ARG A 214 -35.32 4.55 22.41
C ARG A 214 -36.11 5.47 21.47
N PRO A 215 -35.48 6.41 20.75
CA PRO A 215 -36.17 7.11 19.67
C PRO A 215 -36.58 6.10 18.59
N LYS A 216 -37.84 6.16 18.12
CA LYS A 216 -38.39 5.23 17.12
C LYS A 216 -37.63 5.20 15.78
N ASN A 217 -36.79 6.21 15.51
CA ASN A 217 -36.09 6.41 14.23
C ASN A 217 -34.55 6.41 14.35
N SER A 218 -33.96 5.87 15.43
CA SER A 218 -32.50 5.73 15.51
C SER A 218 -32.01 4.74 14.45
N ARG A 219 -31.07 5.14 13.59
CA ARG A 219 -30.35 4.21 12.71
C ARG A 219 -29.79 3.09 13.58
N HIS A 220 -30.23 1.86 13.35
CA HIS A 220 -29.77 0.69 14.08
C HIS A 220 -28.31 0.45 13.71
N TRP A 221 -27.39 0.75 14.62
CA TRP A 221 -26.02 0.26 14.50
C TRP A 221 -25.90 -1.00 15.36
N GLU A 222 -25.41 -2.09 14.76
CA GLU A 222 -25.13 -3.33 15.49
C GLU A 222 -24.01 -3.09 16.52
N ARG A 223 -23.98 -3.89 17.60
CA ARG A 223 -22.96 -3.75 18.65
C ARG A 223 -21.59 -4.10 18.09
N ILE A 224 -20.56 -3.31 18.42
CA ILE A 224 -19.17 -3.67 18.16
C ILE A 224 -18.82 -4.89 19.02
N TYR A 225 -18.30 -5.95 18.40
CA TYR A 225 -17.86 -7.15 19.13
C TYR A 225 -16.77 -6.78 20.15
N SER A 226 -16.84 -7.38 21.35
CA SER A 226 -15.85 -7.21 22.43
C SER A 226 -15.68 -5.78 22.98
N ASP A 227 -16.68 -4.91 22.81
CA ASP A 227 -16.64 -3.50 23.26
C ASP A 227 -17.37 -3.23 24.60
N ASP A 228 -17.82 -4.27 25.31
CA ASP A 228 -18.55 -4.18 26.60
C ASP A 228 -18.06 -5.23 27.62
N MET A 229 -16.75 -5.25 27.85
CA MET A 229 -16.08 -6.10 28.83
C MET A 229 -15.79 -5.33 30.12
N THR A 230 -15.62 -6.05 31.24
CA THR A 230 -14.95 -5.44 32.40
C THR A 230 -13.53 -5.02 32.00
N GLN A 231 -12.97 -4.00 32.67
CA GLN A 231 -11.64 -3.49 32.32
C GLN A 231 -10.56 -4.59 32.43
N GLU A 232 -10.62 -5.43 33.46
CA GLU A 232 -9.70 -6.56 33.66
C GLU A 232 -9.80 -7.60 32.53
N GLN A 233 -11.02 -7.96 32.12
CA GLN A 233 -11.22 -8.88 31.00
C GLN A 233 -10.70 -8.29 29.68
N TYR A 234 -10.95 -7.01 29.44
CA TYR A 234 -10.48 -6.32 28.24
C TYR A 234 -8.96 -6.27 28.18
N GLU A 235 -8.29 -5.89 29.27
CA GLU A 235 -6.83 -5.85 29.34
C GLU A 235 -6.22 -7.24 29.15
N GLN A 236 -6.79 -8.27 29.77
CA GLN A 236 -6.31 -9.65 29.59
C GLN A 236 -6.49 -10.14 28.15
N TRP A 237 -7.63 -9.83 27.54
CA TRP A 237 -7.92 -10.17 26.14
C TRP A 237 -6.96 -9.45 25.18
N LEU A 238 -6.78 -8.14 25.35
CA LEU A 238 -5.88 -7.34 24.51
C LEU A 238 -4.42 -7.74 24.70
N LYS A 239 -3.98 -8.03 25.94
CA LYS A 239 -2.64 -8.54 26.21
C LYS A 239 -2.37 -9.86 25.50
N ASN A 240 -3.36 -10.77 25.44
CA ASN A 240 -3.26 -12.01 24.68
C ASN A 240 -3.08 -11.76 23.17
N ILE A 241 -3.89 -10.85 22.59
CA ILE A 241 -3.76 -10.46 21.18
C ILE A 241 -2.39 -9.85 20.87
N LEU A 242 -1.92 -8.92 21.71
CA LEU A 242 -0.63 -8.26 21.53
C LEU A 242 0.53 -9.26 21.69
N SER A 243 0.41 -10.23 22.60
CA SER A 243 1.39 -11.31 22.75
C SER A 243 1.48 -12.18 21.50
N ASN A 244 0.36 -12.64 20.96
CA ASN A 244 0.35 -13.43 19.73
C ASN A 244 0.96 -12.65 18.55
N THR A 245 0.63 -11.37 18.47
CA THR A 245 1.10 -10.48 17.41
C THR A 245 2.61 -10.22 17.49
N LYS A 246 3.18 -10.11 18.70
CA LYS A 246 4.63 -9.95 18.90
C LYS A 246 5.44 -11.09 18.27
N GLU A 247 4.94 -12.32 18.32
CA GLU A 247 5.65 -13.50 17.80
C GLU A 247 5.79 -13.51 16.27
N VAL A 248 4.86 -12.87 15.58
CA VAL A 248 4.81 -12.82 14.11
C VAL A 248 5.43 -11.55 13.52
N LEU A 249 5.61 -10.52 14.33
CA LEU A 249 6.25 -9.26 13.98
C LEU A 249 7.78 -9.42 13.83
N GLN A 250 8.35 -8.89 12.75
CA GLN A 250 9.80 -8.89 12.55
C GLN A 250 10.51 -8.02 13.60
N GLU A 251 11.77 -8.33 13.90
CA GLU A 251 12.59 -7.45 14.73
C GLU A 251 12.81 -6.10 14.04
N GLY A 252 12.59 -4.99 14.76
CA GLY A 252 12.62 -3.63 14.21
C GLY A 252 11.36 -3.24 13.43
N ALA A 253 10.38 -4.14 13.28
CA ALA A 253 9.14 -3.80 12.58
C ALA A 253 8.28 -2.83 13.42
N PRO A 254 7.82 -1.72 12.81
CA PRO A 254 6.99 -0.74 13.48
C PRO A 254 5.52 -1.20 13.64
N PHE A 255 4.86 -0.59 14.61
CA PHE A 255 3.42 -0.73 14.83
C PHE A 255 2.76 0.64 15.04
N TYR A 256 1.51 0.73 14.60
CA TYR A 256 0.60 1.85 14.78
C TYR A 256 -0.71 1.28 15.33
N ILE A 257 -0.96 1.52 16.61
CA ILE A 257 -2.16 1.01 17.28
C ILE A 257 -3.02 2.19 17.70
N TRP A 258 -4.14 2.36 17.01
CA TRP A 258 -5.11 3.41 17.29
C TRP A 258 -5.86 3.12 18.59
N ASN A 259 -6.18 4.18 19.31
CA ASN A 259 -6.77 4.04 20.63
C ASN A 259 -7.61 5.26 21.06
N GLY A 260 -8.60 4.98 21.91
CA GLY A 260 -9.37 5.99 22.62
C GLY A 260 -8.64 6.49 23.88
N HIS A 261 -9.02 7.68 24.35
CA HIS A 261 -8.44 8.31 25.54
C HIS A 261 -8.45 7.38 26.78
N LYS A 262 -9.51 6.59 26.97
CA LYS A 262 -9.69 5.68 28.11
C LYS A 262 -8.65 4.56 28.16
N GLN A 263 -8.34 3.99 27.00
CA GLN A 263 -7.50 2.79 26.90
C GLN A 263 -6.03 3.10 26.59
N PHE A 264 -5.71 4.38 26.35
CA PHE A 264 -4.35 4.84 26.05
C PHE A 264 -3.32 4.40 27.10
N GLY A 265 -3.58 4.70 28.38
CA GLY A 265 -2.68 4.37 29.49
C GLY A 265 -2.46 2.86 29.66
N PRO A 266 -3.54 2.07 29.81
CA PRO A 266 -3.44 0.60 29.90
C PRO A 266 -2.69 -0.02 28.73
N MET A 267 -2.99 0.38 27.49
CA MET A 267 -2.34 -0.17 26.30
C MET A 267 -0.84 0.14 26.26
N HIS A 268 -0.43 1.36 26.64
CA HIS A 268 0.98 1.71 26.75
C HIS A 268 1.72 0.81 27.75
N GLN A 269 1.11 0.55 28.92
CA GLN A 269 1.70 -0.35 29.93
C GLN A 269 1.81 -1.79 29.42
N MET A 270 0.77 -2.29 28.74
CA MET A 270 0.78 -3.64 28.15
C MET A 270 1.87 -3.81 27.10
N LEU A 271 2.02 -2.85 26.17
CA LEU A 271 3.09 -2.90 25.16
C LEU A 271 4.48 -2.91 25.80
N THR A 272 4.69 -2.06 26.82
CA THR A 272 5.95 -2.02 27.57
C THR A 272 6.24 -3.34 28.27
N ALA A 273 5.23 -3.95 28.91
CA ALA A 273 5.36 -5.24 29.59
C ALA A 273 5.64 -6.40 28.61
N LEU A 274 5.20 -6.27 27.36
CA LEU A 274 5.50 -7.21 26.28
C LEU A 274 6.84 -6.92 25.59
N ASP A 275 7.66 -6.00 26.11
CA ASP A 275 8.94 -5.59 25.54
C ASP A 275 8.84 -5.01 24.11
N LEU A 276 7.67 -4.47 23.77
CA LEU A 276 7.48 -3.65 22.58
C LEU A 276 7.85 -2.21 22.92
N HIS A 277 8.75 -1.61 22.15
CA HIS A 277 9.17 -0.23 22.39
C HIS A 277 8.10 0.74 21.89
N VAL A 278 7.51 1.51 22.79
CA VAL A 278 6.66 2.65 22.43
C VAL A 278 7.53 3.89 22.30
N ALA A 279 7.53 4.51 21.12
CA ALA A 279 8.41 5.62 20.79
C ALA A 279 7.74 6.98 21.02
N CYS A 280 6.49 7.12 20.57
CA CYS A 280 5.72 8.33 20.76
C CYS A 280 4.22 8.08 20.66
N VAL A 281 3.46 9.15 20.94
CA VAL A 281 2.02 9.20 20.73
C VAL A 281 1.76 10.08 19.52
N ILE A 282 1.18 9.50 18.49
CA ILE A 282 0.62 10.25 17.36
C ILE A 282 -0.79 10.67 17.75
N THR A 283 -1.13 11.93 17.52
CA THR A 283 -2.45 12.49 17.76
C THR A 283 -3.07 12.83 16.42
N TRP A 284 -4.12 12.10 16.06
CA TRP A 284 -4.96 12.47 14.93
C TRP A 284 -5.90 13.60 15.35
N ALA A 285 -5.66 14.80 14.83
CA ALA A 285 -6.53 15.95 14.99
C ALA A 285 -7.54 16.00 13.85
N LYS A 286 -8.82 15.93 14.22
CA LYS A 286 -9.93 16.04 13.28
C LYS A 286 -10.22 17.52 13.02
N PRO A 287 -10.60 17.89 11.79
CA PRO A 287 -10.89 19.28 11.45
C PRO A 287 -12.05 19.86 12.27
N ASN A 288 -13.00 19.00 12.68
CA ASN A 288 -14.13 19.35 13.52
C ASN A 288 -14.30 18.30 14.62
N PHE A 289 -14.73 18.73 15.82
CA PHE A 289 -15.13 17.81 16.88
C PHE A 289 -16.55 17.26 16.62
N ALA A 290 -16.80 16.05 17.10
CA ALA A 290 -18.17 15.55 17.19
C ALA A 290 -18.86 16.22 18.38
N ILE A 291 -20.02 16.86 18.15
CA ILE A 291 -20.81 17.46 19.22
C ILE A 291 -21.39 16.32 20.07
N GLY A 292 -20.97 16.27 21.33
CA GLY A 292 -21.46 15.35 22.34
C GLY A 292 -22.08 16.10 23.52
N TYR A 293 -22.42 15.34 24.56
CA TYR A 293 -23.01 15.86 25.80
C TYR A 293 -21.99 16.02 26.94
N GLY A 294 -20.69 15.84 26.65
CA GLY A 294 -19.63 16.05 27.62
C GLY A 294 -19.26 17.54 27.73
N ASP A 295 -18.59 17.91 28.82
CA ASP A 295 -18.05 19.27 29.00
C ASP A 295 -17.03 19.64 27.91
N TYR A 296 -16.34 18.61 27.36
CA TYR A 296 -15.43 18.74 26.23
C TYR A 296 -15.83 17.79 25.10
N ASN A 297 -15.83 18.32 23.88
CA ASN A 297 -16.07 17.54 22.67
C ASN A 297 -14.78 16.94 22.14
N GLN A 298 -14.77 15.64 21.86
CA GLN A 298 -13.58 14.94 21.38
C GLN A 298 -13.25 15.36 19.94
N GLN A 299 -12.09 15.99 19.77
CA GLN A 299 -11.55 16.38 18.46
C GLN A 299 -10.36 15.52 18.03
N THR A 300 -9.81 14.73 18.95
CA THR A 300 -8.61 13.93 18.70
C THR A 300 -8.85 12.44 18.93
N GLU A 301 -8.00 11.63 18.30
CA GLU A 301 -7.77 10.22 18.63
C GLU A 301 -6.27 9.99 18.73
N PHE A 302 -5.86 9.00 19.52
CA PHE A 302 -4.45 8.72 19.78
C PHE A 302 -4.00 7.45 19.08
N CYS A 303 -2.74 7.40 18.67
CA CYS A 303 -2.09 6.22 18.14
C CYS A 303 -0.76 6.02 18.85
N LEU A 304 -0.56 4.81 19.39
CA LEU A 304 0.71 4.40 19.95
C LEU A 304 1.61 3.93 18.80
N TYR A 305 2.64 4.71 18.51
CA TYR A 305 3.69 4.36 17.55
C TYR A 305 4.90 3.79 18.26
N GLY A 306 5.45 2.72 17.71
CA GLY A 306 6.60 2.04 18.26
C GLY A 306 7.09 0.93 17.36
N TRP A 307 7.96 0.06 17.88
CA TRP A 307 8.49 -1.08 17.14
C TRP A 307 8.86 -2.24 18.05
N LYS A 308 9.00 -3.43 17.45
CA LYS A 308 9.58 -4.58 18.14
C LYS A 308 11.07 -4.41 18.34
N LYS A 309 11.54 -4.54 19.58
CA LYS A 309 12.97 -4.46 19.93
C LYS A 309 13.71 -5.69 19.43
N GLY A 310 14.90 -5.49 18.88
CA GLY A 310 15.81 -6.56 18.46
C GLY A 310 16.73 -6.09 17.33
N ASN A 311 16.21 -5.20 16.47
CA ASN A 311 16.95 -4.48 15.43
C ASN A 311 16.64 -2.98 15.49
N ALA A 312 17.40 -2.19 14.71
CA ALA A 312 17.02 -0.82 14.41
C ALA A 312 15.62 -0.79 13.78
N HIS A 313 14.81 0.20 14.18
CA HIS A 313 13.48 0.36 13.62
C HIS A 313 13.58 0.73 12.14
N PHE A 314 12.65 0.23 11.33
CA PHE A 314 12.56 0.65 9.95
C PHE A 314 11.83 1.99 9.84
N TRP A 315 12.42 2.93 9.09
CA TRP A 315 11.83 4.24 8.83
C TRP A 315 12.19 4.70 7.42
N ASN A 316 11.18 5.01 6.63
CA ASN A 316 11.25 5.59 5.29
C ASN A 316 10.55 6.96 5.21
N GLY A 317 9.98 7.44 6.32
CA GLY A 317 9.33 8.74 6.39
C GLY A 317 10.33 9.90 6.36
N PRO A 318 9.86 11.14 6.16
CA PRO A 318 10.74 12.30 6.18
C PRO A 318 11.25 12.58 7.60
N THR A 319 12.37 13.29 7.71
CA THR A 319 13.03 13.60 8.99
C THR A 319 12.28 14.64 9.83
N ASN A 320 11.28 15.29 9.25
CA ASN A 320 10.47 16.34 9.88
C ASN A 320 9.03 15.88 10.17
N GLU A 321 8.80 14.56 10.32
CA GLU A 321 7.47 14.08 10.64
C GLU A 321 6.98 14.58 12.01
N SER A 322 5.72 15.02 12.04
CA SER A 322 5.08 15.50 13.26
C SER A 322 4.23 14.41 13.89
N THR A 323 4.16 14.40 15.22
CA THR A 323 3.22 13.57 15.97
C THR A 323 1.78 14.10 15.89
N LEU A 324 1.57 15.32 15.40
CA LEU A 324 0.23 15.86 15.13
C LEU A 324 -0.17 15.58 13.68
N TRP A 325 -1.18 14.74 13.50
CA TRP A 325 -1.69 14.36 12.18
C TRP A 325 -3.03 15.05 11.94
N GLU A 326 -3.04 16.06 11.07
CA GLU A 326 -4.24 16.78 10.65
C GLU A 326 -4.77 16.15 9.36
N ILE A 327 -5.52 15.06 9.49
CA ILE A 327 -6.12 14.35 8.36
C ILE A 327 -7.63 14.53 8.45
N HIS A 328 -8.23 15.03 7.36
CA HIS A 328 -9.67 15.19 7.29
C HIS A 328 -10.35 13.82 7.37
N ARG A 329 -11.49 13.78 8.07
CA ARG A 329 -12.43 12.67 7.90
C ARG A 329 -13.11 12.81 6.55
N ASP A 330 -13.48 11.67 5.98
CA ASP A 330 -14.36 11.59 4.82
C ASP A 330 -15.64 12.41 5.08
N SER A 331 -16.21 13.00 4.03
CA SER A 331 -17.28 13.99 4.20
C SER A 331 -18.49 13.39 4.94
N THR A 332 -19.16 14.18 5.78
CA THR A 332 -20.35 13.72 6.53
C THR A 332 -21.56 13.37 5.67
N LYS A 333 -21.53 13.68 4.36
CA LYS A 333 -22.51 13.22 3.37
C LYS A 333 -22.20 11.80 2.84
N GLN A 334 -20.96 11.34 3.00
CA GLN A 334 -20.44 9.99 2.76
C GLN A 334 -20.13 9.30 4.09
N TYR A 335 -20.88 9.60 5.16
CA TYR A 335 -20.61 8.99 6.47
C TYR A 335 -21.11 7.55 6.50
N ILE A 336 -20.16 6.62 6.39
CA ILE A 336 -20.37 5.26 5.88
C ILE A 336 -20.04 4.16 6.93
N HIS A 337 -19.56 4.51 8.13
CA HIS A 337 -19.53 3.66 9.34
C HIS A 337 -19.18 4.53 10.58
N PRO A 338 -19.70 4.29 11.81
CA PRO A 338 -19.42 5.15 12.98
C PRO A 338 -17.94 5.26 13.38
N THR A 339 -17.13 4.23 13.08
CA THR A 339 -15.71 4.15 13.49
C THR A 339 -14.72 3.97 12.32
N GLN A 340 -15.15 4.14 11.06
CA GLN A 340 -14.22 4.02 9.92
C GLN A 340 -13.11 5.07 10.02
N LYS A 341 -11.86 4.60 9.92
CA LYS A 341 -10.67 5.44 9.81
C LYS A 341 -10.45 5.84 8.34
N PRO A 342 -10.09 7.11 8.06
CA PRO A 342 -9.68 7.52 6.73
C PRO A 342 -8.51 6.68 6.21
N ILE A 343 -8.55 6.30 4.93
CA ILE A 343 -7.50 5.52 4.27
C ILE A 343 -6.13 6.23 4.39
N ALA A 344 -6.13 7.56 4.36
CA ALA A 344 -4.94 8.41 4.46
C ALA A 344 -4.12 8.18 5.75
N LEU A 345 -4.74 7.79 6.86
CA LEU A 345 -4.01 7.47 8.10
C LEU A 345 -3.12 6.24 7.89
N ALA A 346 -3.70 5.18 7.32
CA ALA A 346 -3.00 3.95 7.03
C ALA A 346 -1.94 4.16 5.93
N GLN A 347 -2.25 4.93 4.89
CA GLN A 347 -1.30 5.27 3.83
C GLN A 347 -0.06 5.99 4.38
N ARG A 348 -0.26 7.01 5.24
CA ARG A 348 0.85 7.75 5.86
C ARG A 348 1.72 6.83 6.72
N ALA A 349 1.11 5.98 7.55
CA ALA A 349 1.84 4.98 8.32
C ALA A 349 2.65 4.03 7.41
N MET A 350 2.05 3.50 6.34
CA MET A 350 2.71 2.58 5.41
C MET A 350 3.87 3.24 4.66
N ARG A 351 3.73 4.47 4.15
CA ARG A 351 4.84 5.19 3.50
C ARG A 351 6.03 5.37 4.42
N ASN A 352 5.76 5.68 5.68
CA ASN A 352 6.81 5.94 6.67
C ASN A 352 7.50 4.67 7.18
N SER A 353 6.84 3.52 7.08
CA SER A 353 7.20 2.34 7.87
C SER A 353 7.15 1.00 7.11
N SER A 354 6.94 1.02 5.79
CA SER A 354 7.02 -0.17 4.93
C SER A 354 7.42 0.18 3.49
N GLN A 355 7.75 -0.87 2.73
CA GLN A 355 8.12 -0.82 1.33
C GLN A 355 7.13 -1.57 0.45
N HIS A 356 7.23 -1.38 -0.87
CA HIS A 356 6.45 -2.14 -1.83
C HIS A 356 6.60 -3.66 -1.60
N GLY A 357 5.49 -4.39 -1.62
CA GLY A 357 5.44 -5.83 -1.37
C GLY A 357 5.49 -6.27 0.10
N ASP A 358 5.72 -5.36 1.05
CA ASP A 358 5.73 -5.70 2.48
C ASP A 358 4.36 -6.14 2.99
N VAL A 359 4.37 -7.03 3.99
CA VAL A 359 3.16 -7.47 4.69
C VAL A 359 2.78 -6.46 5.77
N VAL A 360 1.60 -5.86 5.61
CA VAL A 360 0.93 -5.03 6.61
C VAL A 360 -0.15 -5.86 7.28
N PHE A 361 -0.13 -5.94 8.60
CA PHE A 361 -1.06 -6.74 9.38
C PHE A 361 -2.08 -5.84 10.11
N ASP A 362 -3.36 -6.14 9.94
CA ASP A 362 -4.45 -5.53 10.71
C ASP A 362 -5.24 -6.60 11.48
N LEU A 363 -5.25 -6.47 12.80
CA LEU A 363 -5.93 -7.39 13.71
C LEU A 363 -7.45 -7.14 13.78
N PHE A 364 -7.90 -5.98 13.33
CA PHE A 364 -9.27 -5.50 13.46
C PHE A 364 -9.63 -4.75 12.18
N LEU A 365 -9.78 -5.50 11.09
CA LEU A 365 -9.83 -4.92 9.75
C LEU A 365 -11.06 -4.02 9.54
N GLY A 366 -12.18 -4.28 10.22
CA GLY A 366 -13.33 -3.39 10.28
C GLY A 366 -13.88 -3.07 8.89
N SER A 367 -13.81 -1.80 8.48
CA SER A 367 -14.28 -1.36 7.17
C SER A 367 -13.32 -1.66 6.00
N GLY A 368 -12.15 -2.25 6.26
CA GLY A 368 -11.17 -2.56 5.23
C GLY A 368 -10.24 -1.40 4.84
N SER A 369 -10.21 -0.29 5.58
CA SER A 369 -9.40 0.89 5.21
C SER A 369 -7.91 0.56 5.09
N THR A 370 -7.36 -0.27 5.98
CA THR A 370 -5.97 -0.74 5.91
C THR A 370 -5.71 -1.56 4.64
N LEU A 371 -6.69 -2.35 4.19
CA LEU A 371 -6.60 -3.15 2.97
C LEU A 371 -6.54 -2.26 1.72
N ILE A 372 -7.42 -1.26 1.63
CA ILE A 372 -7.45 -0.33 0.50
C ILE A 372 -6.18 0.53 0.47
N ALA A 373 -5.71 1.01 1.63
CA ALA A 373 -4.44 1.70 1.73
C ALA A 373 -3.28 0.83 1.21
N ALA A 374 -3.22 -0.43 1.61
CA ALA A 374 -2.18 -1.36 1.16
C ALA A 374 -2.23 -1.59 -0.35
N GLU A 375 -3.41 -1.87 -0.91
CA GLU A 375 -3.57 -2.06 -2.37
C GLU A 375 -3.11 -0.80 -3.12
N SER A 376 -3.55 0.39 -2.69
CA SER A 376 -3.17 1.67 -3.32
C SER A 376 -1.65 1.91 -3.33
N LEU A 377 -0.94 1.43 -2.31
CA LEU A 377 0.51 1.60 -2.17
C LEU A 377 1.29 0.36 -2.64
N GLY A 378 0.64 -0.68 -3.16
CA GLY A 378 1.30 -1.93 -3.55
C GLY A 378 1.96 -2.67 -2.37
N ARG A 379 1.38 -2.58 -1.17
CA ARG A 379 1.70 -3.42 -0.01
C ARG A 379 0.70 -4.57 0.07
N ARG A 380 1.01 -5.61 0.86
CA ARG A 380 0.13 -6.76 1.07
C ARG A 380 -0.53 -6.66 2.44
N CYS A 381 -1.79 -6.26 2.47
CA CYS A 381 -2.62 -6.35 3.68
C CYS A 381 -3.03 -7.79 3.96
N PHE A 382 -2.62 -8.31 5.12
CA PHE A 382 -3.21 -9.49 5.75
C PHE A 382 -4.07 -8.99 6.90
N GLY A 383 -5.35 -9.34 6.94
CA GLY A 383 -6.30 -8.79 7.90
C GLY A 383 -7.21 -9.84 8.52
N ILE A 384 -7.61 -9.61 9.78
CA ILE A 384 -8.63 -10.39 10.48
C ILE A 384 -9.86 -9.53 10.72
N GLU A 385 -11.04 -10.07 10.43
CA GLU A 385 -12.34 -9.50 10.79
C GLU A 385 -13.22 -10.61 11.36
N ILE A 386 -13.86 -10.37 12.51
CA ILE A 386 -14.61 -11.41 13.23
C ILE A 386 -16.03 -11.58 12.69
N ASP A 387 -16.60 -10.52 12.12
CA ASP A 387 -17.95 -10.53 11.59
C ASP A 387 -17.97 -10.94 10.11
N PRO A 388 -18.61 -12.07 9.76
CA PRO A 388 -18.74 -12.49 8.36
C PRO A 388 -19.43 -11.44 7.47
N LYS A 389 -20.33 -10.63 8.01
CA LYS A 389 -21.03 -9.56 7.29
C LYS A 389 -20.07 -8.42 6.90
N TYR A 390 -19.15 -8.07 7.79
CA TYR A 390 -18.08 -7.11 7.49
C TYR A 390 -17.09 -7.71 6.49
N CYS A 391 -16.77 -8.99 6.59
CA CYS A 391 -15.94 -9.67 5.60
C CYS A 391 -16.53 -9.56 4.18
N ASP A 392 -17.81 -9.89 4.00
CA ASP A 392 -18.52 -9.74 2.73
C ASP A 392 -18.41 -8.30 2.17
N ALA A 393 -18.65 -7.29 3.02
CA ALA A 393 -18.58 -5.89 2.63
C ALA A 393 -17.15 -5.45 2.27
N ILE A 394 -16.13 -5.91 3.00
CA ILE A 394 -14.71 -5.66 2.69
C ILE A 394 -14.35 -6.25 1.32
N VAL A 395 -14.78 -7.48 1.03
CA VAL A 395 -14.50 -8.12 -0.25
C VAL A 395 -15.15 -7.34 -1.40
N ARG A 396 -16.40 -6.90 -1.26
CA ARG A 396 -17.06 -6.08 -2.29
C ARG A 396 -16.44 -4.70 -2.45
N ARG A 397 -16.02 -4.07 -1.35
CA ARG A 397 -15.24 -2.82 -1.37
C ARG A 397 -13.95 -3.01 -2.17
N TYR A 398 -13.21 -4.08 -1.90
CA TYR A 398 -11.99 -4.42 -2.64
C TYR A 398 -12.27 -4.61 -4.14
N ILE A 399 -13.27 -5.42 -4.51
CA ILE A 399 -13.65 -5.66 -5.92
C ILE A 399 -14.01 -4.34 -6.62
N SER A 400 -14.77 -3.48 -5.94
CA SER A 400 -15.13 -2.14 -6.45
C SER A 400 -13.89 -1.28 -6.67
N PHE A 401 -12.92 -1.32 -5.75
CA PHE A 401 -11.71 -0.53 -5.80
C PHE A 401 -10.76 -0.95 -6.93
N VAL A 402 -10.45 -2.26 -7.03
CA VAL A 402 -9.50 -2.74 -8.07
C VAL A 402 -10.14 -2.85 -9.45
N GLY A 403 -11.46 -2.96 -9.49
CA GLY A 403 -12.27 -3.22 -10.67
C GLY A 403 -12.57 -4.70 -10.84
N ILE A 404 -13.82 -5.02 -11.20
CA ILE A 404 -14.31 -6.40 -11.31
C ILE A 404 -13.41 -7.26 -12.20
N ASP A 405 -12.87 -6.70 -13.29
CA ASP A 405 -12.05 -7.43 -14.24
C ASP A 405 -10.67 -7.86 -13.73
N LYS A 406 -10.24 -7.35 -12.58
CA LYS A 406 -8.96 -7.68 -11.97
C LYS A 406 -9.02 -8.75 -10.87
N VAL A 407 -10.21 -9.22 -10.52
CA VAL A 407 -10.37 -10.27 -9.50
C VAL A 407 -10.68 -11.64 -10.12
N SER A 408 -10.40 -12.72 -9.37
CA SER A 408 -10.60 -14.10 -9.83
C SER A 408 -12.08 -14.41 -10.10
N GLY A 409 -12.35 -15.33 -11.02
CA GLY A 409 -13.71 -15.76 -11.37
C GLY A 409 -14.48 -16.32 -10.16
N ASP A 410 -13.80 -17.05 -9.28
CA ASP A 410 -14.41 -17.61 -8.06
C ASP A 410 -14.82 -16.52 -7.08
N LEU A 411 -13.98 -15.49 -6.89
CA LEU A 411 -14.29 -14.37 -6.01
C LEU A 411 -15.50 -13.58 -6.55
N ARG A 412 -15.54 -13.31 -7.86
CA ARG A 412 -16.69 -12.64 -8.50
C ARG A 412 -17.96 -13.46 -8.29
N LYS A 413 -17.92 -14.75 -8.62
CA LYS A 413 -19.08 -15.65 -8.52
C LYS A 413 -19.62 -15.73 -7.09
N LYS A 414 -18.73 -15.69 -6.10
CA LYS A 414 -19.11 -15.78 -4.69
C LYS A 414 -19.73 -14.48 -4.15
N PHE A 415 -19.12 -13.33 -4.45
CA PHE A 415 -19.48 -12.07 -3.78
C PHE A 415 -20.32 -11.11 -4.63
N ILE A 416 -20.33 -11.25 -5.96
CA ILE A 416 -21.14 -10.44 -6.86
C ILE A 416 -22.34 -11.27 -7.31
N LYS A 417 -23.56 -10.85 -6.94
CA LYS A 417 -24.79 -11.43 -7.50
C LYS A 417 -24.80 -11.10 -8.99
N GLU A 418 -24.95 -12.10 -9.86
CA GLU A 418 -25.12 -11.87 -11.30
C GLU A 418 -26.28 -10.89 -11.51
N VAL A 419 -25.98 -9.72 -12.07
CA VAL A 419 -27.01 -8.87 -12.65
C VAL A 419 -27.56 -9.68 -13.81
N LYS A 420 -28.78 -10.21 -13.68
CA LYS A 420 -29.52 -10.70 -14.84
C LYS A 420 -29.63 -9.53 -15.81
N LEU A 421 -28.85 -9.58 -16.89
CA LEU A 421 -28.91 -8.67 -18.02
C LEU A 421 -30.33 -8.62 -18.62
#